data_AF-A0A9E8CFJ6-F1
#
_entry.id   AF-A0A9E8CFJ6-F1
#
_cell.length_a   1.000
_cell.length_b   1.000
_cell.length_c   1.000
_cell.angle_alpha   90.00
_cell.angle_beta   90.00
_cell.angle_gamma   90.00
#
_symmetry.space_group_name_H-M   'P 1'
#
loop_
_entity.id
_entity.type
_entity.pdbx_description
1 polymer ?
#
loop_
_entity_poly.entity_id
_entity_poly.type
_entity_poly.pdbx_seq_one_letter_code
_entity_poly.pdbx_strand_id
1 'polypeptide(L)'
;MRRRLKSEDELKTLLARCVQQHPECEHCELRAMCIHRPDHTGCNWSAEFDFLSDDDDAAIRGLSVAKRLLTRARTQYNVAR
;
A
#
# COMPACT_ATOMS: atom_id res chain seq x y z
N MET A 1 -17.42 -9.52 3.62
CA MET A 1 -16.29 -10.10 2.87
C MET A 1 -15.20 -10.53 3.84
N ARG A 2 -14.65 -11.75 3.72
CA ARG A 2 -13.52 -12.21 4.54
C ARG A 2 -12.21 -11.83 3.82
N ARG A 3 -11.29 -11.15 4.52
CA ARG A 3 -9.98 -10.79 3.97
C ARG A 3 -9.15 -12.05 3.71
N ARG A 4 -8.40 -12.07 2.60
CA ARG A 4 -7.42 -13.10 2.28
C ARG A 4 -6.19 -12.91 3.17
N LEU A 5 -5.59 -14.01 3.60
CA LEU A 5 -4.33 -13.96 4.34
C LEU A 5 -3.16 -14.02 3.37
N LYS A 6 -2.12 -13.23 3.64
CA LYS A 6 -0.86 -13.14 2.88
C LYS A 6 0.31 -13.09 3.84
N SER A 7 1.46 -13.65 3.46
CA SER A 7 2.69 -13.33 4.19
C SER A 7 3.01 -11.84 4.06
N GLU A 8 3.85 -11.33 4.96
CA GLU A 8 4.33 -9.95 4.86
C GLU A 8 5.00 -9.69 3.51
N ASP A 9 5.88 -10.58 3.07
CA ASP A 9 6.62 -10.43 1.80
C ASP A 9 5.72 -10.52 0.57
N GLU A 10 4.73 -11.43 0.58
CA GLU A 10 3.72 -11.49 -0.48
C GLU A 10 2.96 -10.17 -0.58
N LEU A 11 2.60 -9.58 0.57
CA LEU A 11 1.83 -8.35 0.60
C LEU A 11 2.67 -7.15 0.17
N LYS A 12 3.92 -7.04 0.62
CA LYS A 12 4.88 -6.02 0.14
C LYS A 12 5.04 -6.09 -1.37
N THR A 13 5.27 -7.29 -1.90
CA THR A 13 5.44 -7.53 -3.36
C THR A 13 4.18 -7.14 -4.12
N LEU A 14 3.00 -7.51 -3.60
CA LEU A 14 1.72 -7.16 -4.22
C LEU A 14 1.51 -5.65 -4.24
N LEU A 15 1.79 -4.96 -3.12
CA LEU A 15 1.63 -3.51 -3.01
C LEU A 15 2.57 -2.77 -3.96
N ALA A 16 3.85 -3.13 -3.99
CA ALA A 16 4.84 -2.56 -4.89
C ALA A 16 4.43 -2.74 -6.36
N ARG A 17 4.02 -3.96 -6.74
CA ARG A 17 3.53 -4.23 -8.10
C ARG A 17 2.27 -3.43 -8.42
N CYS A 18 1.33 -3.34 -7.49
CA CYS A 18 0.09 -2.60 -7.70
C CYS A 18 0.35 -1.13 -7.96
N VAL A 19 1.26 -0.47 -7.23
CA VAL A 19 1.57 0.94 -7.51
C VAL A 19 2.29 1.13 -8.84
N GLN A 20 3.25 0.26 -9.18
CA GLN A 20 4.00 0.31 -10.45
C GLN A 20 3.13 0.14 -11.70
N GLN A 21 1.90 -0.37 -11.57
CA GLN A 21 0.95 -0.49 -12.69
C GLN A 21 0.26 0.84 -13.03
N HIS A 22 0.46 1.89 -12.24
CA HIS A 22 -0.13 3.21 -12.46
C HIS A 22 0.94 4.22 -12.87
N PRO A 23 0.80 4.89 -14.03
CA PRO A 23 1.77 5.90 -14.48
C PRO A 23 1.99 7.02 -13.47
N GLU A 24 0.96 7.42 -12.74
CA GLU A 24 1.05 8.45 -11.71
C GLU A 24 1.95 8.04 -10.53
N CYS A 25 2.18 6.74 -10.37
CA CYS A 25 2.99 6.14 -9.31
C CYS A 25 4.37 5.70 -9.82
N GLU A 26 4.83 6.17 -10.99
CA GLU A 26 6.12 5.76 -11.57
C GLU A 26 7.30 5.91 -10.59
N HIS A 27 7.26 6.94 -9.73
CA HIS A 27 8.27 7.20 -8.70
C HIS A 27 7.81 6.86 -7.27
N CYS A 28 6.70 6.12 -7.10
CA CYS A 28 6.23 5.69 -5.78
C CYS A 28 7.00 4.45 -5.30
N GLU A 29 7.54 4.51 -4.08
CA GLU A 29 8.19 3.37 -3.44
C GLU A 29 7.57 3.04 -2.08
N LEU A 30 7.47 1.75 -1.76
CA LEU A 30 7.00 1.29 -0.45
C LEU A 30 8.08 1.54 0.59
N ARG A 31 7.90 2.57 1.41
CA ARG A 31 8.85 2.98 2.45
C ARG A 31 8.80 2.07 3.67
N ALA A 32 7.60 1.81 4.16
CA ALA A 32 7.39 1.11 5.42
C ALA A 32 6.11 0.29 5.40
N MET A 33 6.13 -0.81 6.15
CA MET A 33 4.96 -1.61 6.44
C MET A 33 4.98 -2.01 7.91
N CYS A 34 3.89 -1.77 8.62
CA CYS A 34 3.75 -2.05 10.04
C CYS A 34 2.66 -3.09 10.24
N ILE A 35 2.97 -4.18 10.94
CA ILE A 35 2.00 -5.20 11.35
C ILE A 35 1.57 -4.92 12.78
N HIS A 36 0.26 -4.91 13.01
CA HIS A 36 -0.33 -4.58 14.30
C HIS A 36 -1.47 -5.56 14.67
N ARG A 37 -2.11 -5.35 15.81
CA ARG A 37 -3.40 -6.02 16.10
C ARG A 37 -4.47 -5.46 15.16
N PRO A 38 -5.51 -6.23 14.78
CA PRO A 38 -6.59 -5.71 13.95
C PRO A 38 -7.13 -4.38 14.48
N ASP A 39 -7.17 -3.38 13.63
CA ASP A 39 -7.73 -2.06 13.94
C ASP A 39 -9.28 -2.07 13.89
N HIS A 40 -9.92 -0.91 14.02
CA HIS A 40 -11.37 -0.76 13.95
C HIS A 40 -11.98 -1.21 12.60
N THR A 41 -11.17 -1.33 11.53
CA THR A 41 -11.59 -1.87 10.23
C THR A 41 -11.40 -3.39 10.14
N GLY A 42 -10.77 -4.01 11.14
CA GLY A 42 -10.36 -5.40 11.15
C GLY A 42 -9.10 -5.68 10.31
N CYS A 43 -8.37 -4.64 9.90
CA CYS A 43 -7.11 -4.75 9.17
C CYS A 43 -5.95 -4.81 10.17
N ASN A 44 -4.98 -5.71 9.95
CA ASN A 44 -3.86 -5.92 10.88
C ASN A 44 -2.52 -5.34 10.39
N TRP A 45 -2.54 -4.45 9.41
CA TRP A 45 -1.32 -3.84 8.87
C TRP A 45 -1.57 -2.46 8.26
N SER A 46 -0.55 -1.62 8.25
CA SER A 46 -0.51 -0.33 7.55
C SER A 46 0.77 -0.23 6.71
N ALA A 47 0.79 0.67 5.73
CA ALA A 47 1.96 0.92 4.90
C ALA A 47 2.05 2.40 4.50
N GLU A 48 3.25 2.83 4.16
CA GLU A 48 3.56 4.18 3.71
C GLU A 48 4.34 4.10 2.40
N PHE A 49 4.02 5.03 1.50
CA PHE A 49 4.72 5.20 0.23
C PHE A 49 5.41 6.57 0.23
N ASP A 50 6.64 6.60 -0.27
CA ASP A 50 7.34 7.84 -0.62
C ASP A 50 7.29 8.05 -2.14
N PHE A 51 7.53 9.29 -2.58
CA PHE A 51 7.66 9.64 -4.00
C PHE A 51 9.05 10.21 -4.26
N LEU A 52 9.79 9.58 -5.16
CA LEU A 52 11.20 9.91 -5.44
C LEU A 52 11.34 10.84 -6.64
N SER A 53 10.77 12.04 -6.54
CA SER A 53 10.94 13.11 -7.54
C SER A 53 10.67 14.48 -6.91
N ASP A 54 11.33 15.51 -7.43
CA ASP A 54 11.21 16.90 -6.99
C ASP A 54 10.00 17.63 -7.63
N ASP A 55 9.19 16.95 -8.43
CA ASP A 55 7.93 17.47 -8.97
C ASP A 55 6.78 17.29 -7.96
N ASP A 56 6.46 18.35 -7.23
CA ASP A 56 5.40 18.38 -6.22
C ASP A 56 4.03 17.99 -6.78
N ASP A 57 3.69 18.44 -7.99
CA ASP A 57 2.40 18.16 -8.61
C ASP A 57 2.29 16.68 -8.99
N ALA A 58 3.38 16.09 -9.49
CA ALA A 58 3.48 14.66 -9.72
C ALA A 58 3.42 13.87 -8.40
N ALA A 59 4.13 14.34 -7.36
CA ALA A 59 4.13 13.70 -6.05
C ALA A 59 2.74 13.67 -5.41
N ILE A 60 2.00 14.79 -5.48
CA ILE A 60 0.62 14.87 -4.98
C ILE A 60 -0.28 13.87 -5.72
N ARG A 61 -0.17 13.80 -7.06
CA ARG A 61 -0.96 12.84 -7.86
C ARG A 61 -0.60 11.39 -7.52
N GLY A 62 0.69 11.06 -7.47
CA GLY A 62 1.20 9.72 -7.19
C GLY A 62 0.82 9.23 -5.80
N LEU A 63 1.07 10.03 -4.76
CA LEU A 63 0.71 9.69 -3.39
C LEU A 63 -0.81 9.57 -3.20
N SER A 64 -1.60 10.39 -3.91
CA SER A 64 -3.06 10.27 -3.92
C SER A 64 -3.54 8.94 -4.50
N VAL A 65 -2.93 8.49 -5.62
CA VAL A 65 -3.21 7.18 -6.21
C VAL A 65 -2.77 6.04 -5.28
N ALA A 66 -1.54 6.10 -4.76
CA ALA A 66 -0.99 5.11 -3.84
C ALA A 66 -1.87 4.94 -2.58
N LYS A 67 -2.36 6.04 -2.00
CA LYS A 67 -3.29 6.01 -0.85
C LYS A 67 -4.61 5.30 -1.17
N ARG A 68 -5.16 5.50 -2.38
CA ARG A 68 -6.38 4.79 -2.81
C ARG A 68 -6.13 3.29 -2.98
N LEU A 69 -5.00 2.92 -3.58
CA LEU A 69 -4.60 1.52 -3.75
C LEU A 69 -4.39 0.83 -2.41
N LEU A 70 -3.70 1.50 -1.47
CA LEU A 70 -3.50 1.03 -0.11
C LEU A 70 -4.84 0.81 0.62
N THR A 71 -5.74 1.78 0.55
CA THR A 71 -7.09 1.67 1.14
C THR A 71 -7.83 0.45 0.59
N ARG A 72 -7.74 0.22 -0.73
CA ARG A 72 -8.35 -0.95 -1.39
C ARG A 72 -7.66 -2.27 -1.01
N ALA A 73 -6.35 -2.28 -0.79
CA ALA A 73 -5.64 -3.47 -0.33
C ALA A 73 -6.04 -3.83 1.12
N ARG A 74 -6.18 -2.83 1.99
CA ARG A 74 -6.61 -2.99 3.39
C ARG A 74 -8.00 -3.59 3.54
N THR A 75 -8.88 -3.49 2.55
CA THR A 75 -10.20 -4.17 2.58
C THR A 75 -10.14 -5.63 2.14
N GLN A 76 -9.04 -6.04 1.49
CA GLN A 76 -8.92 -7.35 0.86
C GLN A 76 -7.95 -8.29 1.56
N TYR A 77 -6.94 -7.76 2.26
CA TYR A 77 -5.83 -8.56 2.77
C TYR A 77 -5.56 -8.30 4.26
N ASN A 78 -5.18 -9.36 4.96
CA ASN A 78 -4.53 -9.31 6.26
C ASN A 78 -3.21 -10.10 6.17
N VAL A 79 -2.26 -9.76 7.03
CA VAL A 79 -1.02 -10.52 7.16
C VAL A 79 -1.27 -11.78 7.98
N ALA A 80 -0.85 -12.92 7.46
CA ALA A 80 -0.81 -14.19 8.18
C ALA A 80 0.25 -14.08 9.30
N ARG A 81 -0.12 -14.43 10.52
CA ARG A 81 0.81 -14.55 11.65
C ARG A 81 1.35 -15.97 11.72
#